data_AF-A0A2E6TIW7-F1
#
_entry.id   AF-A0A2E6TIW7-F1
#
_cell.length_a   1.000
_cell.length_b   1.000
_cell.length_c   1.000
_cell.angle_alpha   90.00
_cell.angle_beta   90.00
_cell.angle_gamma   90.00
#
_symmetry.space_group_name_H-M   'P 1'
#
loop_
_entity.id
_entity.type
_entity.pdbx_description
1 polymer ?
#
loop_
_entity_poly.entity_id
_entity_poly.type
_entity_poly.pdbx_seq_one_letter_code
_entity_poly.pdbx_strand_id
1 'polypeptide(L)'
;MNKKIPYLQACRLAIACLLFPVFVLADEVSSDLAKRIDKVIEKAHARPLKSDVNTPWVVMHGVVAFEKDLEVLEVATGKKMNAIEYLTRHAKFEGQLIYQDVKGVPTLMTRGRGDKSFLVQDHVDQFLFAYADAGIGLDHEILSRSGRKFTVADKLKHAKKGFKDDQELGWTIVAASTYLPFDEKWKADSGKKYRTEDIMALAIQRDPRRETEGGPHHLYGVAYALDAYLKQGGKLEGTWKEARDYLDKYVALTKEYQQTDGAFSGSVFFRASRPRTPRQLVSSTGHALEWLSVALSPEQLREAWVLKAVERLVTDMEKFPTEVFSDGGLYHAAHALRRFREATGK
;
A
#
# COMPACT_ATOMS: atom_id res chain seq x y z
N MET A 1 17.71 58.00 70.96
CA MET A 1 18.37 56.89 71.71
C MET A 1 17.68 55.58 71.38
N ASN A 2 18.44 54.63 70.82
CA ASN A 2 18.28 53.16 70.80
C ASN A 2 16.94 52.48 70.45
N LYS A 3 16.94 51.76 69.31
CA LYS A 3 16.83 50.26 69.14
C LYS A 3 16.64 49.95 67.64
N LYS A 4 17.64 49.45 66.88
CA LYS A 4 18.15 48.07 66.65
C LYS A 4 17.27 47.10 65.78
N ILE A 5 17.76 46.82 64.55
CA ILE A 5 17.94 45.50 63.82
C ILE A 5 16.60 44.95 63.14
N PRO A 6 16.61 44.13 62.04
CA PRO A 6 16.63 44.44 60.59
C PRO A 6 15.83 43.39 59.72
N TYR A 7 16.21 43.18 58.44
CA TYR A 7 15.75 42.16 57.46
C TYR A 7 14.34 42.40 56.87
N LEU A 8 14.01 42.13 55.60
CA LEU A 8 14.49 41.16 54.61
C LEU A 8 14.31 41.72 53.18
N GLN A 9 15.27 41.46 52.30
CA GLN A 9 15.09 41.51 50.85
C GLN A 9 14.07 40.46 50.40
N ALA A 10 13.03 40.87 49.67
CA ALA A 10 12.15 39.96 48.96
C ALA A 10 12.65 39.78 47.52
N CYS A 11 13.43 38.71 47.29
CA CYS A 11 13.65 38.17 45.95
C CYS A 11 12.32 37.65 45.40
N ARG A 12 11.79 38.28 44.33
CA ARG A 12 10.71 37.70 43.54
C ARG A 12 11.32 36.64 42.62
N LEU A 13 11.11 35.36 42.95
CA LEU A 13 11.30 34.27 42.01
C LEU A 13 10.30 34.42 40.86
N ALA A 14 10.79 34.62 39.64
CA ALA A 14 10.02 34.37 38.44
C ALA A 14 9.91 32.86 38.26
N ILE A 15 8.70 32.31 38.41
CA ILE A 15 8.39 30.93 38.04
C ILE A 15 8.33 30.89 36.51
N ALA A 16 9.41 30.40 35.89
CA ALA A 16 9.38 30.01 34.49
C ALA A 16 8.55 28.71 34.39
N CYS A 17 7.32 28.81 33.87
CA CYS A 17 6.57 27.64 33.41
C CYS A 17 7.32 27.05 32.21
N LEU A 18 8.21 26.10 32.47
CA LEU A 18 8.74 25.20 31.46
C LEU A 18 7.58 24.30 31.00
N LEU A 19 6.99 24.67 29.86
CA LEU A 19 6.14 23.77 29.09
C LEU A 19 7.03 22.63 28.58
N PHE A 20 7.08 21.53 29.32
CA PHE A 20 7.62 20.29 28.81
C PHE A 20 6.72 19.81 27.66
N PRO A 21 7.28 19.33 26.53
CA PRO A 21 6.48 18.61 25.56
C PRO A 21 5.93 17.37 26.30
N VAL A 22 4.61 17.24 26.31
CA VAL A 22 3.96 15.99 26.72
C VAL A 22 4.39 14.96 25.69
N PHE A 23 5.41 14.16 26.01
CA PHE A 23 5.66 12.92 25.32
C PHE A 23 4.44 12.04 25.59
N VAL A 24 3.51 11.99 24.63
CA VAL A 24 2.50 10.94 24.59
C VAL A 24 3.30 9.65 24.48
N LEU A 25 3.36 8.87 25.57
CA LEU A 25 3.95 7.54 25.53
C LEU A 25 3.17 6.75 24.49
N ALA A 26 3.87 6.29 23.45
CA ALA A 26 3.29 5.39 22.46
C ALA A 26 2.76 4.16 23.20
N ASP A 27 1.49 3.82 23.02
CA ASP A 27 0.92 2.62 23.62
C ASP A 27 1.58 1.40 22.97
N GLU A 28 2.11 0.48 23.77
CA GLU A 28 2.55 -0.80 23.22
C GLU A 28 1.36 -1.55 22.62
N VAL A 29 1.55 -2.15 21.43
CA VAL A 29 0.54 -3.06 20.87
C VAL A 29 0.35 -4.21 21.85
N SER A 30 -0.85 -4.29 22.43
CA SER A 30 -1.14 -5.28 23.47
C SER A 30 -0.91 -6.70 22.93
N SER A 31 -0.48 -7.61 23.79
CA SER A 31 -0.26 -9.01 23.41
C SER A 31 -1.54 -9.70 22.93
N ASP A 32 -2.70 -9.25 23.39
CA ASP A 32 -4.01 -9.72 22.92
C ASP A 32 -4.31 -9.24 21.50
N LEU A 33 -4.19 -7.94 21.23
CA LEU A 33 -4.41 -7.38 19.91
C LEU A 33 -3.46 -8.00 18.88
N ALA A 34 -2.17 -8.16 19.22
CA ALA A 34 -1.21 -8.83 18.34
C ALA A 34 -1.67 -10.23 17.92
N LYS A 35 -2.11 -11.08 18.86
CA LYS A 35 -2.62 -12.42 18.55
C LYS A 35 -3.88 -12.41 17.67
N ARG A 36 -4.76 -11.43 17.90
CA ARG A 36 -5.99 -11.29 17.10
C ARG A 36 -5.69 -10.81 15.69
N ILE A 37 -4.72 -9.90 15.52
CA ILE A 37 -4.20 -9.51 14.22
C ILE A 37 -3.67 -10.75 13.48
N ASP A 38 -2.78 -11.52 14.11
CA ASP A 38 -2.19 -12.71 13.49
C ASP A 38 -3.30 -13.70 13.07
N LYS A 39 -4.31 -13.91 13.91
CA LYS A 39 -5.45 -14.80 13.59
C LYS A 39 -6.28 -14.34 12.38
N VAL A 40 -6.51 -13.03 12.20
CA VAL A 40 -7.27 -12.54 11.03
C VAL A 40 -6.43 -12.51 9.75
N ILE A 41 -5.10 -12.33 9.86
CA ILE A 41 -4.16 -12.52 8.75
C ILE A 41 -4.22 -13.98 8.29
N GLU A 42 -4.09 -14.94 9.21
CA GLU A 42 -4.20 -16.38 8.92
C GLU A 42 -5.56 -16.74 8.31
N LYS A 43 -6.66 -16.16 8.83
CA LYS A 43 -8.00 -16.36 8.26
C LYS A 43 -8.10 -15.86 6.81
N ALA A 44 -7.46 -14.73 6.49
CA ALA A 44 -7.43 -14.21 5.13
C ALA A 44 -6.54 -15.05 4.22
N HIS A 45 -5.39 -15.54 4.71
CA HIS A 45 -4.47 -16.42 4.00
C HIS A 45 -5.10 -17.78 3.67
N ALA A 46 -5.86 -18.34 4.62
CA ALA A 46 -6.54 -19.62 4.46
C ALA A 46 -7.68 -19.60 3.44
N ARG A 47 -8.06 -18.44 2.88
CA ARG A 47 -9.10 -18.34 1.87
C ARG A 47 -8.66 -19.09 0.60
N PRO A 48 -9.37 -20.16 0.19
CA PRO A 48 -8.96 -20.94 -0.97
C PRO A 48 -8.96 -20.09 -2.25
N LEU A 49 -7.82 -20.07 -2.95
CA LEU A 49 -7.71 -19.55 -4.30
C LEU A 49 -7.76 -20.71 -5.30
N LYS A 50 -8.73 -20.67 -6.21
CA LYS A 50 -8.91 -21.68 -7.26
C LYS A 50 -8.92 -21.01 -8.63
N SER A 51 -8.17 -21.59 -9.56
CA SER A 51 -8.07 -21.16 -10.97
C SER A 51 -9.40 -21.09 -11.75
N ASP A 52 -10.44 -21.81 -11.34
CA ASP A 52 -11.76 -21.83 -11.98
C ASP A 52 -12.74 -20.79 -11.41
N VAL A 53 -12.46 -20.28 -10.20
CA VAL A 53 -13.33 -19.34 -9.46
C VAL A 53 -12.69 -17.96 -9.38
N ASN A 54 -11.41 -17.89 -9.05
CA ASN A 54 -10.69 -16.65 -8.80
C ASN A 54 -9.99 -16.19 -10.08
N THR A 55 -10.26 -14.95 -10.46
CA THR A 55 -9.62 -14.36 -11.63
C THR A 55 -8.15 -14.04 -11.34
N PRO A 56 -7.31 -13.88 -12.38
CA PRO A 56 -5.92 -13.44 -12.20
C PRO A 56 -5.80 -12.15 -11.39
N TRP A 57 -6.75 -11.22 -11.54
CA TRP A 57 -6.82 -10.01 -10.74
C TRP A 57 -6.96 -10.31 -9.24
N VAL A 58 -7.83 -11.26 -8.85
CA VAL A 58 -8.01 -11.66 -7.45
C VAL A 58 -6.76 -12.32 -6.88
N VAL A 59 -6.13 -13.22 -7.66
CA VAL A 59 -4.89 -13.89 -7.24
C VAL A 59 -3.76 -12.87 -7.07
N MET A 60 -3.66 -11.88 -7.96
CA MET A 60 -2.69 -10.78 -7.84
C MET A 60 -2.88 -9.98 -6.55
N HIS A 61 -4.11 -9.70 -6.12
CA HIS A 61 -4.34 -9.05 -4.82
C HIS A 61 -3.92 -9.94 -3.65
N GLY A 62 -4.12 -11.25 -3.75
CA GLY A 62 -3.59 -12.20 -2.78
C GLY A 62 -2.06 -12.13 -2.68
N VAL A 63 -1.37 -12.06 -3.82
CA VAL A 63 0.08 -11.86 -3.89
C VAL A 63 0.50 -10.54 -3.25
N VAL A 64 -0.26 -9.46 -3.42
CA VAL A 64 0.04 -8.18 -2.73
C VAL A 64 0.01 -8.40 -1.22
N ALA A 65 -0.97 -9.11 -0.67
CA ALA A 65 -1.06 -9.35 0.77
C ALA A 65 0.01 -10.28 1.33
N PHE A 66 0.30 -11.39 0.63
CA PHE A 66 1.08 -12.53 1.16
C PHE A 66 2.36 -12.83 0.38
N GLU A 67 2.69 -11.99 -0.59
CA GLU A 67 3.92 -12.04 -1.38
C GLU A 67 4.15 -13.43 -2.02
N LYS A 68 5.21 -14.11 -1.61
CA LYS A 68 5.61 -15.44 -2.10
C LYS A 68 4.92 -16.57 -1.34
N ASP A 69 4.29 -16.29 -0.21
CA ASP A 69 3.65 -17.29 0.65
C ASP A 69 2.16 -17.41 0.33
N LEU A 70 1.84 -17.84 -0.89
CA LEU A 70 0.46 -18.04 -1.31
C LEU A 70 0.38 -19.13 -2.38
N GLU A 71 -0.65 -19.97 -2.29
CA GLU A 71 -0.90 -21.05 -3.22
C GLU A 71 -2.25 -20.90 -3.94
N VAL A 72 -2.29 -21.35 -5.19
CA VAL A 72 -3.51 -21.46 -6.00
C VAL A 72 -3.73 -22.92 -6.35
N LEU A 73 -4.96 -23.41 -6.20
CA LEU A 73 -5.39 -24.70 -6.71
C LEU A 73 -5.68 -24.60 -8.21
N GLU A 74 -4.84 -25.24 -9.03
CA GLU A 74 -5.07 -25.42 -10.45
C GLU A 74 -6.03 -26.58 -10.68
N VAL A 75 -7.31 -26.27 -10.88
CA VAL A 75 -8.41 -27.25 -10.89
C VAL A 75 -8.28 -28.24 -12.05
N ALA A 76 -7.75 -27.81 -13.20
CA ALA A 76 -7.55 -28.72 -14.32
C ALA A 76 -6.54 -29.83 -14.02
N THR A 77 -5.60 -29.61 -13.09
CA THR A 77 -4.56 -30.57 -12.72
C THR A 77 -4.73 -31.15 -11.32
N GLY A 78 -5.59 -30.54 -10.48
CA GLY A 78 -5.74 -30.84 -9.07
C GLY A 78 -4.54 -30.45 -8.18
N LYS A 79 -3.53 -29.77 -8.73
CA LYS A 79 -2.31 -29.41 -8.00
C LYS A 79 -2.41 -28.01 -7.39
N LYS A 80 -1.86 -27.86 -6.19
CA LYS A 80 -1.53 -26.55 -5.64
C LYS A 80 -0.20 -26.08 -6.24
N MET A 81 -0.11 -24.80 -6.53
CA MET A 81 1.11 -24.16 -7.02
C MET A 81 1.26 -22.78 -6.40
N ASN A 82 2.50 -22.29 -6.34
CA ASN A 82 2.77 -20.94 -5.87
C ASN A 82 2.01 -19.90 -6.72
N ALA A 83 1.44 -18.87 -6.08
CA ALA A 83 0.61 -17.87 -6.77
C ALA A 83 1.39 -17.05 -7.80
N ILE A 84 2.67 -16.74 -7.56
CA ILE A 84 3.53 -16.06 -8.54
C ILE A 84 3.79 -16.96 -9.75
N GLU A 85 4.10 -18.24 -9.51
CA GLU A 85 4.26 -19.24 -10.58
C GLU A 85 2.98 -19.38 -11.40
N TYR A 86 1.83 -19.47 -10.73
CA TYR A 86 0.53 -19.48 -11.38
C TYR A 86 0.36 -18.26 -12.28
N LEU A 87 0.49 -17.04 -11.75
CA LEU A 87 0.29 -15.81 -12.52
C LEU A 87 1.23 -15.67 -13.70
N THR A 88 2.49 -16.07 -13.56
CA THR A 88 3.52 -15.88 -14.58
C THR A 88 3.52 -16.97 -15.66
N ARG A 89 2.98 -18.16 -15.38
CA ARG A 89 3.11 -19.32 -16.29
C ARG A 89 1.81 -20.06 -16.61
N HIS A 90 0.81 -19.99 -15.73
CA HIS A 90 -0.37 -20.87 -15.81
C HIS A 90 -1.71 -20.12 -15.87
N ALA A 91 -1.76 -18.89 -15.35
CA ALA A 91 -2.97 -18.11 -15.27
C ALA A 91 -3.55 -17.88 -16.66
N LYS A 92 -4.82 -18.23 -16.81
CA LYS A 92 -5.56 -18.09 -18.06
C LYS A 92 -6.73 -17.15 -17.91
N PHE A 93 -7.05 -16.47 -18.99
CA PHE A 93 -8.27 -15.70 -19.17
C PHE A 93 -8.84 -16.02 -20.55
N GLU A 94 -10.12 -16.38 -20.60
CA GLU A 94 -10.79 -16.82 -21.84
C GLU A 94 -10.03 -17.96 -22.56
N GLY A 95 -9.51 -18.91 -21.77
CA GLY A 95 -8.79 -20.10 -22.27
C GLY A 95 -7.34 -19.88 -22.69
N GLN A 96 -6.82 -18.66 -22.65
CA GLN A 96 -5.47 -18.29 -23.08
C GLN A 96 -4.64 -17.78 -21.90
N LEU A 97 -3.31 -18.00 -21.91
CA LEU A 97 -2.41 -17.44 -20.87
C LEU A 97 -2.59 -15.93 -20.75
N ILE A 98 -2.51 -15.33 -19.57
CA ILE A 98 -2.80 -13.89 -19.44
C ILE A 98 -1.79 -12.98 -20.15
N TYR A 99 -0.52 -13.39 -20.19
CA TYR A 99 0.56 -12.62 -20.83
C TYR A 99 0.57 -12.82 -22.35
N GLN A 100 0.41 -11.74 -23.09
CA GLN A 100 0.51 -11.68 -24.54
C GLN A 100 1.96 -11.38 -24.96
N ASP A 101 2.33 -11.78 -26.18
CA ASP A 101 3.53 -11.29 -26.86
C ASP A 101 3.11 -10.25 -27.90
N VAL A 102 3.17 -8.97 -27.52
CA VAL A 102 2.83 -7.86 -28.43
C VAL A 102 4.11 -7.15 -28.82
N LYS A 103 4.55 -7.34 -30.07
CA LYS A 103 5.80 -6.75 -30.59
C LYS A 103 7.03 -7.07 -29.72
N GLY A 104 7.11 -8.29 -29.18
CA GLY A 104 8.24 -8.74 -28.35
C GLY A 104 8.19 -8.23 -26.91
N VAL A 105 6.99 -8.03 -26.37
CA VAL A 105 6.76 -7.50 -25.02
C VAL A 105 5.72 -8.35 -24.28
N PRO A 106 5.95 -8.71 -23.00
CA PRO A 106 4.96 -9.38 -22.15
C PRO A 106 3.85 -8.39 -21.73
N THR A 107 2.76 -8.37 -22.49
CA THR A 107 1.65 -7.42 -22.31
C THR A 107 0.45 -8.09 -21.65
N LEU A 108 -0.19 -7.42 -20.70
CA LEU A 108 -1.48 -7.87 -20.13
C LEU A 108 -2.62 -7.09 -20.77
N MET A 109 -3.78 -7.75 -20.94
CA MET A 109 -5.00 -7.00 -21.25
C MET A 109 -5.31 -6.08 -20.05
N THR A 110 -5.46 -4.79 -20.34
CA THR A 110 -5.81 -3.76 -19.34
C THR A 110 -7.14 -3.14 -19.75
N ARG A 111 -7.94 -2.68 -18.76
CA ARG A 111 -9.33 -2.18 -18.93
C ARG A 111 -9.58 -1.52 -20.30
N GLY A 112 -10.35 -2.20 -21.13
CA GLY A 112 -10.87 -1.72 -22.41
C GLY A 112 -12.36 -1.40 -22.34
N ARG A 113 -12.85 -0.55 -23.25
CA ARG A 113 -14.28 -0.20 -23.31
C ARG A 113 -15.09 -1.42 -23.78
N GLY A 114 -15.93 -1.95 -22.89
CA GLY A 114 -16.88 -3.03 -23.23
C GLY A 114 -16.30 -4.45 -23.13
N ASP A 115 -15.10 -4.63 -22.56
CA ASP A 115 -14.53 -5.95 -22.33
C ASP A 115 -14.41 -6.30 -20.83
N LYS A 116 -13.96 -7.52 -20.55
CA LYS A 116 -13.75 -8.05 -19.19
C LYS A 116 -12.28 -8.05 -18.77
N SER A 117 -11.42 -7.26 -19.43
CA SER A 117 -9.97 -7.25 -19.17
C SER A 117 -9.60 -6.81 -17.75
N PHE A 118 -10.49 -6.06 -17.08
CA PHE A 118 -10.34 -5.74 -15.64
C PHE A 118 -10.28 -6.97 -14.74
N LEU A 119 -10.75 -8.14 -15.19
CA LEU A 119 -10.60 -9.41 -14.49
C LEU A 119 -9.17 -9.99 -14.59
N VAL A 120 -8.35 -9.48 -15.52
CA VAL A 120 -6.93 -9.77 -15.62
C VAL A 120 -6.15 -8.67 -14.92
N GLN A 121 -6.17 -7.46 -15.47
CA GLN A 121 -5.49 -6.29 -14.94
C GLN A 121 -6.39 -5.08 -15.17
N ASP A 122 -6.67 -4.33 -14.11
CA ASP A 122 -7.59 -3.21 -14.22
C ASP A 122 -6.87 -1.91 -14.59
N HIS A 123 -5.67 -1.72 -14.02
CA HIS A 123 -4.89 -0.51 -14.17
C HIS A 123 -3.47 -0.81 -14.70
N VAL A 124 -2.87 0.16 -15.38
CA VAL A 124 -1.50 0.03 -15.89
C VAL A 124 -0.53 -0.28 -14.74
N ASP A 125 0.47 -1.11 -15.04
CA ASP A 125 1.52 -1.52 -14.10
C ASP A 125 1.10 -2.25 -12.81
N GLN A 126 -0.18 -2.59 -12.58
CA GLN A 126 -0.60 -3.31 -11.35
C GLN A 126 0.15 -4.63 -11.10
N PHE A 127 0.39 -5.43 -12.14
CA PHE A 127 1.17 -6.66 -11.96
C PHE A 127 2.66 -6.37 -11.71
N LEU A 128 3.19 -5.30 -12.32
CA LEU A 128 4.57 -4.91 -12.08
C LEU A 128 4.75 -4.40 -10.64
N PHE A 129 3.78 -3.63 -10.15
CA PHE A 129 3.64 -3.25 -8.74
C PHE A 129 3.61 -4.49 -7.84
N ALA A 130 2.71 -5.46 -8.09
CA ALA A 130 2.58 -6.64 -7.25
C ALA A 130 3.88 -7.46 -7.18
N TYR A 131 4.62 -7.56 -8.29
CA TYR A 131 5.92 -8.22 -8.33
C TYR A 131 7.00 -7.44 -7.58
N ALA A 132 7.03 -6.11 -7.72
CA ALA A 132 7.95 -5.25 -7.00
C ALA A 132 7.71 -5.34 -5.49
N ASP A 133 6.46 -5.22 -5.07
CA ASP A 133 6.07 -5.22 -3.67
C ASP A 133 6.31 -6.59 -3.01
N ALA A 134 6.09 -7.68 -3.75
CA ALA A 134 6.39 -9.05 -3.29
C ALA A 134 7.88 -9.44 -3.39
N GLY A 135 8.77 -8.50 -3.75
CA GLY A 135 10.21 -8.76 -3.84
C GLY A 135 10.59 -9.81 -4.88
N ILE A 136 9.88 -9.83 -6.01
CA ILE A 136 10.19 -10.72 -7.14
C ILE A 136 11.34 -10.13 -7.96
N GLY A 137 12.37 -10.95 -8.21
CA GLY A 137 13.56 -10.55 -8.95
C GLY A 137 13.27 -10.22 -10.43
N LEU A 138 14.11 -9.34 -10.99
CA LEU A 138 14.03 -8.91 -12.39
C LEU A 138 14.23 -10.08 -13.39
N ASP A 139 14.92 -11.13 -12.99
CA ASP A 139 15.20 -12.34 -13.76
C ASP A 139 14.05 -13.36 -13.77
N HIS A 140 13.02 -13.16 -12.94
CA HIS A 140 11.89 -14.08 -12.84
C HIS A 140 11.17 -14.24 -14.19
N GLU A 141 11.02 -15.48 -14.65
CA GLU A 141 10.47 -15.80 -15.98
C GLU A 141 8.94 -15.56 -16.06
N ILE A 142 8.49 -15.04 -17.19
CA ILE A 142 7.09 -14.87 -17.57
C ILE A 142 6.85 -15.64 -18.87
N LEU A 143 5.86 -16.53 -18.91
CA LEU A 143 5.48 -17.27 -20.11
C LEU A 143 4.32 -16.56 -20.81
N SER A 144 4.51 -16.22 -22.08
CA SER A 144 3.46 -15.62 -22.91
C SER A 144 2.64 -16.66 -23.68
N ARG A 145 1.48 -16.25 -24.20
CA ARG A 145 0.58 -17.03 -25.07
C ARG A 145 1.28 -17.67 -26.26
N SER A 146 2.33 -17.05 -26.80
CA SER A 146 3.10 -17.59 -27.93
C SER A 146 4.09 -18.70 -27.53
N GLY A 147 4.20 -18.99 -26.23
CA GLY A 147 5.24 -19.88 -25.68
C GLY A 147 6.58 -19.18 -25.47
N ARG A 148 6.71 -17.91 -25.88
CA ARG A 148 7.92 -17.11 -25.64
C ARG A 148 8.06 -16.80 -24.15
N LYS A 149 9.29 -16.98 -23.66
CA LYS A 149 9.71 -16.57 -22.33
C LYS A 149 10.17 -15.11 -22.32
N PHE A 150 9.71 -14.39 -21.31
CA PHE A 150 10.10 -13.05 -20.94
C PHE A 150 10.56 -13.05 -19.48
N THR A 151 10.95 -11.89 -18.99
CA THR A 151 11.31 -11.66 -17.59
C THR A 151 10.54 -10.49 -17.00
N VAL A 152 10.58 -10.33 -15.68
CA VAL A 152 10.11 -9.10 -15.02
C VAL A 152 10.89 -7.87 -15.52
N ALA A 153 12.18 -8.02 -15.86
CA ALA A 153 12.97 -6.97 -16.51
C ALA A 153 12.40 -6.52 -17.86
N ASP A 154 11.89 -7.45 -18.68
CA ASP A 154 11.24 -7.11 -19.95
C ASP A 154 9.95 -6.31 -19.72
N LYS A 155 9.19 -6.66 -18.68
CA LYS A 155 7.98 -5.93 -18.28
C LYS A 155 8.32 -4.52 -17.78
N LEU A 156 9.35 -4.37 -16.94
CA LEU A 156 9.84 -3.07 -16.49
C LEU A 156 10.33 -2.20 -17.65
N LYS A 157 11.09 -2.80 -18.58
CA LYS A 157 11.55 -2.10 -19.80
C LYS A 157 10.38 -1.59 -20.63
N HIS A 158 9.30 -2.37 -20.74
CA HIS A 158 8.08 -1.92 -21.40
C HIS A 158 7.40 -0.78 -20.67
N ALA A 159 7.22 -0.88 -19.35
CA ALA A 159 6.63 0.19 -18.54
C ALA A 159 7.41 1.50 -18.69
N LYS A 160 8.75 1.45 -18.66
CA LYS A 160 9.62 2.62 -18.86
C LYS A 160 9.47 3.27 -20.24
N LYS A 161 9.37 2.46 -21.30
CA LYS A 161 9.16 2.96 -22.66
C LYS A 161 7.77 3.56 -22.83
N GLY A 162 6.75 2.87 -22.34
CA GLY A 162 5.35 3.26 -22.47
C GLY A 162 4.89 4.35 -21.51
N PHE A 163 5.73 4.77 -20.57
CA PHE A 163 5.38 5.72 -19.51
C PHE A 163 4.80 7.03 -20.05
N LYS A 164 3.70 7.49 -19.43
CA LYS A 164 3.05 8.76 -19.74
C LYS A 164 2.73 9.53 -18.46
N ASP A 165 2.82 10.86 -18.53
CA ASP A 165 2.56 11.74 -17.39
C ASP A 165 1.12 11.65 -16.85
N ASP A 166 0.17 11.23 -17.69
CA ASP A 166 -1.27 11.15 -17.39
C ASP A 166 -1.76 9.73 -17.02
N GLN A 167 -0.85 8.74 -16.95
CA GLN A 167 -1.20 7.38 -16.51
C GLN A 167 -1.37 7.32 -14.98
N GLU A 168 -1.89 6.22 -14.43
CA GLU A 168 -1.90 6.04 -12.97
C GLU A 168 -0.49 5.83 -12.42
N LEU A 169 -0.05 6.70 -11.52
CA LEU A 169 1.35 6.75 -11.07
C LEU A 169 1.64 5.88 -9.84
N GLY A 170 0.62 5.61 -9.01
CA GLY A 170 0.79 4.89 -7.74
C GLY A 170 1.42 3.50 -7.92
N TRP A 171 1.00 2.77 -8.96
CA TRP A 171 1.55 1.45 -9.29
C TRP A 171 2.98 1.55 -9.86
N THR A 172 3.18 2.48 -10.79
CA THR A 172 4.45 2.65 -11.49
C THR A 172 5.56 3.11 -10.55
N ILE A 173 5.27 4.02 -9.60
CA ILE A 173 6.30 4.58 -8.72
C ILE A 173 6.87 3.54 -7.76
N VAL A 174 6.05 2.59 -7.28
CA VAL A 174 6.54 1.46 -6.49
C VAL A 174 7.52 0.62 -7.31
N ALA A 175 7.12 0.22 -8.52
CA ALA A 175 7.99 -0.55 -9.41
C ALA A 175 9.30 0.17 -9.74
N ALA A 176 9.24 1.47 -10.00
CA ALA A 176 10.42 2.28 -10.29
C ALA A 176 11.35 2.39 -9.06
N SER A 177 10.80 2.64 -7.87
CA SER A 177 11.56 2.74 -6.62
C SER A 177 12.16 1.42 -6.14
N THR A 178 11.56 0.28 -6.52
CA THR A 178 12.11 -1.05 -6.21
C THR A 178 13.21 -1.46 -7.17
N TYR A 179 13.03 -1.23 -8.47
CA TYR A 179 13.87 -1.85 -9.50
C TYR A 179 14.91 -0.93 -10.12
N LEU A 180 14.81 0.39 -9.95
CA LEU A 180 15.72 1.35 -10.56
C LEU A 180 16.51 2.12 -9.49
N PRO A 181 17.81 2.38 -9.73
CA PRO A 181 18.52 3.44 -9.02
C PRO A 181 17.78 4.78 -9.19
N PHE A 182 17.67 5.57 -8.12
CA PHE A 182 16.91 6.84 -8.15
C PHE A 182 17.50 7.89 -9.08
N ASP A 183 18.80 7.82 -9.39
CA ASP A 183 19.49 8.70 -10.33
C ASP A 183 19.46 8.19 -11.78
N GLU A 184 18.96 6.98 -12.01
CA GLU A 184 18.85 6.40 -13.35
C GLU A 184 17.86 7.22 -14.20
N LYS A 185 18.34 7.64 -15.38
CA LYS A 185 17.54 8.33 -16.38
C LYS A 185 17.14 7.35 -17.48
N TRP A 186 15.86 7.32 -17.83
CA TRP A 186 15.38 6.64 -19.03
C TRP A 186 14.62 7.60 -19.95
N LYS A 187 14.46 7.19 -21.21
CA LYS A 187 13.70 7.92 -22.22
C LYS A 187 12.45 7.11 -22.56
N ALA A 188 11.28 7.71 -22.43
CA ALA A 188 10.02 7.12 -22.88
C ALA A 188 9.83 7.27 -24.40
N ASP A 189 8.85 6.57 -24.96
CA ASP A 189 8.49 6.62 -26.38
C ASP A 189 8.01 8.01 -26.81
N SER A 190 7.50 8.81 -25.86
CA SER A 190 7.17 10.23 -26.07
C SER A 190 8.40 11.11 -26.32
N GLY A 191 9.60 10.60 -26.07
CA GLY A 191 10.86 11.33 -26.16
C GLY A 191 11.28 12.02 -24.86
N LYS A 192 10.37 12.15 -23.89
CA LYS A 192 10.65 12.71 -22.56
C LYS A 192 11.61 11.79 -21.79
N LYS A 193 12.42 12.42 -20.94
CA LYS A 193 13.35 11.73 -20.03
C LYS A 193 12.80 11.80 -18.63
N TYR A 194 12.92 10.71 -17.90
CA TYR A 194 12.43 10.57 -16.54
C TYR A 194 13.48 9.90 -15.65
N ARG A 195 13.36 10.19 -14.36
CA ARG A 195 13.91 9.50 -13.20
C ARG A 195 12.75 9.15 -12.27
N THR A 196 13.02 8.32 -11.27
CA THR A 196 12.02 8.01 -10.22
C THR A 196 11.53 9.28 -9.51
N GLU A 197 12.41 10.26 -9.27
CA GLU A 197 12.04 11.57 -8.71
C GLU A 197 11.02 12.33 -9.59
N ASP A 198 11.11 12.21 -10.91
CA ASP A 198 10.20 12.91 -11.81
C ASP A 198 8.79 12.29 -11.76
N ILE A 199 8.69 10.97 -11.51
CA ILE A 199 7.41 10.31 -11.20
C ILE A 199 6.85 10.80 -9.86
N MET A 200 7.69 10.92 -8.83
CA MET A 200 7.29 11.46 -7.53
C MET A 200 6.73 12.88 -7.67
N ALA A 201 7.44 13.77 -8.37
CA ALA A 201 7.01 15.13 -8.62
C ALA A 201 5.65 15.20 -9.33
N LEU A 202 5.41 14.33 -10.32
CA LEU A 202 4.11 14.24 -10.99
C LEU A 202 3.03 13.73 -10.02
N ALA A 203 3.33 12.75 -9.18
CA ALA A 203 2.36 12.15 -8.25
C ALA A 203 1.86 13.18 -7.23
N ILE A 204 2.77 13.91 -6.57
CA ILE A 204 2.42 14.85 -5.49
C ILE A 204 1.72 16.13 -5.98
N GLN A 205 1.69 16.36 -7.28
CA GLN A 205 0.88 17.43 -7.91
C GLN A 205 -0.58 17.03 -8.13
N ARG A 206 -0.91 15.74 -7.99
CA ARG A 206 -2.27 15.24 -8.21
C ARG A 206 -3.12 15.39 -6.97
N ASP A 207 -4.43 15.46 -7.20
CA ASP A 207 -5.40 15.23 -6.15
C ASP A 207 -5.69 13.72 -6.08
N PRO A 208 -5.27 13.01 -5.01
CA PRO A 208 -5.43 11.56 -4.92
C PRO A 208 -6.90 11.17 -4.90
N ARG A 209 -7.82 12.09 -4.54
CA ARG A 209 -9.27 11.87 -4.62
C ARG A 209 -9.78 11.59 -6.04
N ARG A 210 -8.99 11.95 -7.06
CA ARG A 210 -9.30 11.70 -8.49
C ARG A 210 -8.66 10.43 -9.02
N GLU A 211 -7.88 9.74 -8.20
CA GLU A 211 -7.23 8.47 -8.53
C GLU A 211 -8.14 7.30 -8.19
N THR A 212 -7.72 6.11 -8.62
CA THR A 212 -8.39 4.82 -8.36
C THR A 212 -8.75 4.65 -6.88
N GLU A 213 -9.98 4.17 -6.65
CA GLU A 213 -10.60 3.97 -5.33
C GLU A 213 -10.57 5.20 -4.39
N GLY A 214 -10.43 6.40 -4.95
CA GLY A 214 -10.42 7.65 -4.19
C GLY A 214 -9.05 7.97 -3.56
N GLY A 215 -7.98 7.30 -3.99
CA GLY A 215 -6.60 7.71 -3.71
C GLY A 215 -5.71 6.87 -2.78
N PRO A 216 -6.19 5.90 -1.97
CA PRO A 216 -5.31 5.16 -1.08
C PRO A 216 -4.13 4.46 -1.79
N HIS A 217 -4.35 3.86 -2.96
CA HIS A 217 -3.26 3.22 -3.73
C HIS A 217 -2.22 4.23 -4.23
N HIS A 218 -2.65 5.45 -4.57
CA HIS A 218 -1.75 6.54 -4.93
C HIS A 218 -0.88 6.95 -3.73
N LEU A 219 -1.49 7.16 -2.56
CA LEU A 219 -0.76 7.53 -1.35
C LEU A 219 0.19 6.42 -0.90
N TYR A 220 -0.22 5.16 -1.06
CA TYR A 220 0.64 4.01 -0.83
C TYR A 220 1.90 4.09 -1.68
N GLY A 221 1.77 4.32 -3.00
CA GLY A 221 2.92 4.42 -3.89
C GLY A 221 3.85 5.57 -3.54
N VAL A 222 3.31 6.74 -3.19
CA VAL A 222 4.09 7.89 -2.71
C VAL A 222 4.84 7.57 -1.42
N ALA A 223 4.17 6.95 -0.44
CA ALA A 223 4.79 6.55 0.83
C ALA A 223 5.90 5.51 0.64
N TYR A 224 5.64 4.49 -0.17
CA TYR A 224 6.60 3.44 -0.50
C TYR A 224 7.86 4.01 -1.15
N ALA A 225 7.69 4.84 -2.17
CA ALA A 225 8.80 5.43 -2.91
C ALA A 225 9.64 6.36 -2.03
N LEU A 226 9.00 7.13 -1.14
CA LEU A 226 9.70 7.97 -0.17
C LEU A 226 10.50 7.13 0.83
N ASP A 227 9.89 6.10 1.42
CA ASP A 227 10.57 5.19 2.35
C ASP A 227 11.76 4.48 1.69
N ALA A 228 11.58 3.95 0.47
CA ALA A 228 12.65 3.34 -0.31
C ALA A 228 13.82 4.30 -0.59
N TYR A 229 13.51 5.56 -0.92
CA TYR A 229 14.52 6.60 -1.14
C TYR A 229 15.32 6.90 0.14
N LEU A 230 14.64 7.05 1.28
CA LEU A 230 15.29 7.35 2.56
C LEU A 230 16.14 6.17 3.06
N LYS A 231 15.67 4.92 2.89
CA LYS A 231 16.44 3.71 3.22
C LYS A 231 17.73 3.58 2.42
N GLN A 232 17.80 4.19 1.24
CA GLN A 232 19.01 4.25 0.41
C GLN A 232 19.90 5.47 0.71
N GLY A 233 19.66 6.18 1.81
CA GLY A 233 20.44 7.36 2.22
C GLY A 233 20.03 8.67 1.56
N GLY A 234 18.86 8.68 0.90
CA GLY A 234 18.23 9.89 0.40
C GLY A 234 17.95 10.91 1.51
N LYS A 235 17.83 12.20 1.14
CA LYS A 235 17.58 13.30 2.08
C LYS A 235 16.22 13.94 1.82
N LEU A 236 15.52 14.32 2.90
CA LEU A 236 14.26 15.06 2.82
C LEU A 236 14.48 16.51 2.37
N GLU A 237 14.77 16.68 1.08
CA GLU A 237 15.00 17.96 0.41
C GLU A 237 14.23 17.96 -0.92
N GLY A 238 13.89 19.15 -1.43
CA GLY A 238 13.17 19.32 -2.70
C GLY A 238 11.90 18.47 -2.79
N THR A 239 11.74 17.76 -3.91
CA THR A 239 10.61 16.87 -4.23
C THR A 239 10.29 15.88 -3.09
N TRP A 240 11.30 15.34 -2.42
CA TRP A 240 11.10 14.33 -1.37
C TRP A 240 10.56 14.94 -0.07
N LYS A 241 10.95 16.19 0.22
CA LYS A 241 10.31 16.94 1.31
C LYS A 241 8.86 17.28 0.96
N GLU A 242 8.59 17.71 -0.27
CA GLU A 242 7.22 17.99 -0.73
C GLU A 242 6.34 16.73 -0.68
N ALA A 243 6.90 15.55 -0.98
CA ALA A 243 6.21 14.27 -0.84
C ALA A 243 5.85 13.95 0.62
N ARG A 244 6.75 14.24 1.58
CA ARG A 244 6.43 14.14 3.01
C ARG A 244 5.29 15.07 3.41
N ASP A 245 5.38 16.35 3.03
CA ASP A 245 4.35 17.35 3.33
C ASP A 245 2.98 16.95 2.71
N TYR A 246 3.01 16.38 1.50
CA TYR A 246 1.83 15.83 0.82
C TYR A 246 1.21 14.66 1.59
N LEU A 247 2.01 13.69 2.05
CA LEU A 247 1.52 12.59 2.88
C LEU A 247 0.94 13.09 4.21
N ASP A 248 1.63 14.01 4.89
CA ASP A 248 1.19 14.58 6.17
C ASP A 248 -0.21 15.22 6.09
N LYS A 249 -0.47 15.93 5.00
CA LYS A 249 -1.81 16.48 4.71
C LYS A 249 -2.88 15.38 4.69
N TYR A 250 -2.64 14.26 4.02
CA TYR A 250 -3.63 13.18 3.92
C TYR A 250 -3.70 12.32 5.19
N VAL A 251 -2.62 12.24 5.98
CA VAL A 251 -2.65 11.66 7.33
C VAL A 251 -3.60 12.47 8.20
N ALA A 252 -3.47 13.80 8.20
CA ALA A 252 -4.33 14.70 8.96
C ALA A 252 -5.81 14.55 8.56
N LEU A 253 -6.12 14.54 7.26
CA LEU A 253 -7.49 14.33 6.76
C LEU A 253 -8.05 12.96 7.16
N THR A 254 -7.22 11.91 7.10
CA THR A 254 -7.64 10.55 7.46
C THR A 254 -7.96 10.44 8.95
N LYS A 255 -7.16 11.08 9.79
CA LYS A 255 -7.39 11.19 11.23
C LYS A 255 -8.63 12.03 11.53
N GLU A 256 -8.82 13.16 10.85
CA GLU A 256 -10.00 14.02 11.00
C GLU A 256 -11.30 13.29 10.64
N TYR A 257 -11.28 12.48 9.58
CA TYR A 257 -12.46 11.75 9.10
C TYR A 257 -12.63 10.37 9.72
N GLN A 258 -11.79 9.98 10.67
CA GLN A 258 -11.94 8.74 11.41
C GLN A 258 -13.24 8.73 12.21
N GLN A 259 -13.94 7.60 12.20
CA GLN A 259 -15.19 7.44 12.92
C GLN A 259 -14.94 7.22 14.42
N THR A 260 -15.96 7.49 15.24
CA THR A 260 -15.88 7.35 16.71
C THR A 260 -15.56 5.94 17.19
N ASP A 261 -15.79 4.92 16.36
CA ASP A 261 -15.50 3.52 16.63
C ASP A 261 -14.20 3.03 15.98
N GLY A 262 -13.38 3.94 15.45
CA GLY A 262 -12.06 3.64 14.86
C GLY A 262 -12.07 3.39 13.36
N ALA A 263 -13.22 3.08 12.76
CA ALA A 263 -13.29 2.82 11.32
C ALA A 263 -12.88 4.06 10.53
N PHE A 264 -12.20 3.87 9.39
CA PHE A 264 -11.94 4.98 8.49
C PHE A 264 -13.15 5.28 7.61
N SER A 265 -13.14 6.47 7.01
CA SER A 265 -14.28 6.98 6.25
C SER A 265 -14.57 6.13 5.02
N GLY A 266 -15.84 5.75 4.84
CA GLY A 266 -16.34 5.16 3.60
C GLY A 266 -16.37 6.15 2.42
N SER A 267 -16.06 7.43 2.67
CA SER A 267 -15.85 8.46 1.65
C SER A 267 -14.39 8.91 1.59
N VAL A 268 -13.46 8.09 2.10
CA VAL A 268 -12.01 8.28 2.02
C VAL A 268 -11.62 9.71 2.45
N PHE A 269 -11.07 10.53 1.55
CA PHE A 269 -10.61 11.90 1.83
C PHE A 269 -11.62 12.99 1.45
N PHE A 270 -12.88 12.65 1.12
CA PHE A 270 -13.89 13.64 0.74
C PHE A 270 -14.63 14.24 1.94
N ARG A 271 -14.92 13.42 2.95
CA ARG A 271 -15.60 13.80 4.21
C ARG A 271 -15.60 12.62 5.18
N ALA A 272 -15.92 12.88 6.44
CA ALA A 272 -16.33 11.84 7.38
C ALA A 272 -17.62 11.15 6.90
N SER A 273 -17.59 9.82 6.80
CA SER A 273 -18.72 9.01 6.36
C SER A 273 -18.61 7.61 6.95
N ARG A 274 -19.62 7.20 7.72
CA ARG A 274 -19.64 5.89 8.38
C ARG A 274 -19.91 4.77 7.35
N PRO A 275 -18.98 3.81 7.17
CA PRO A 275 -19.24 2.62 6.34
C PRO A 275 -20.39 1.78 6.94
N ARG A 276 -21.23 1.17 6.10
CA ARG A 276 -22.49 0.53 6.55
C ARG A 276 -22.55 -0.98 6.36
N THR A 277 -21.70 -1.54 5.52
CA THR A 277 -21.67 -2.99 5.25
C THR A 277 -20.33 -3.58 5.64
N PRO A 278 -20.24 -4.89 5.95
CA PRO A 278 -18.97 -5.57 6.22
C PRO A 278 -17.94 -5.33 5.11
N ARG A 279 -18.39 -5.40 3.85
CA ARG A 279 -17.58 -5.08 2.67
C ARG A 279 -16.98 -3.68 2.75
N GLN A 280 -17.78 -2.66 3.02
CA GLN A 280 -17.30 -1.28 3.11
C GLN A 280 -16.40 -1.05 4.32
N LEU A 281 -16.71 -1.64 5.46
CA LEU A 281 -15.93 -1.51 6.69
C LEU A 281 -14.50 -2.01 6.53
N VAL A 282 -14.34 -3.25 6.05
CA VAL A 282 -13.03 -3.86 5.81
C VAL A 282 -12.31 -3.17 4.66
N SER A 283 -12.99 -2.86 3.56
CA SER A 283 -12.38 -2.18 2.42
C SER A 283 -11.86 -0.78 2.79
N SER A 284 -12.70 0.10 3.36
CA SER A 284 -12.27 1.47 3.66
C SER A 284 -11.19 1.54 4.75
N THR A 285 -11.32 0.74 5.80
CA THR A 285 -10.35 0.73 6.90
C THR A 285 -9.05 0.05 6.49
N GLY A 286 -9.14 -1.06 5.73
CA GLY A 286 -7.98 -1.77 5.18
C GLY A 286 -7.15 -0.89 4.25
N HIS A 287 -7.77 -0.27 3.24
CA HIS A 287 -7.05 0.63 2.31
C HIS A 287 -6.40 1.81 3.03
N ALA A 288 -7.09 2.43 3.99
CA ALA A 288 -6.53 3.54 4.74
C ALA A 288 -5.34 3.10 5.62
N LEU A 289 -5.45 1.97 6.32
CA LEU A 289 -4.34 1.44 7.10
C LEU A 289 -3.17 0.98 6.23
N GLU A 290 -3.43 0.51 5.01
CA GLU A 290 -2.39 0.01 4.11
C GLU A 290 -1.36 1.10 3.78
N TRP A 291 -1.80 2.26 3.31
CA TRP A 291 -0.86 3.35 3.02
C TRP A 291 -0.32 4.02 4.29
N LEU A 292 -1.10 4.09 5.38
CA LEU A 292 -0.63 4.58 6.67
C LEU A 292 0.48 3.70 7.25
N SER A 293 0.43 2.38 7.04
CA SER A 293 1.44 1.42 7.52
C SER A 293 2.85 1.69 6.95
N VAL A 294 2.92 2.41 5.83
CA VAL A 294 4.17 2.83 5.19
C VAL A 294 4.46 4.31 5.45
N ALA A 295 3.43 5.16 5.51
CA ALA A 295 3.60 6.61 5.64
C ALA A 295 3.91 7.07 7.07
N LEU A 296 3.59 6.28 8.10
CA LEU A 296 3.79 6.61 9.51
C LEU A 296 5.03 5.90 10.09
N SER A 297 5.68 6.54 11.06
CA SER A 297 6.75 5.89 11.84
C SER A 297 6.19 4.79 12.75
N PRO A 298 7.03 3.85 13.22
CA PRO A 298 6.62 2.85 14.22
C PRO A 298 5.96 3.43 15.48
N GLU A 299 6.39 4.62 15.92
CA GLU A 299 5.81 5.34 17.05
C GLU A 299 4.44 5.91 16.71
N GLN A 300 4.28 6.51 15.52
CA GLN A 300 3.01 7.04 15.04
C GLN A 300 1.96 5.93 14.83
N LEU A 301 2.39 4.75 14.37
CA LEU A 301 1.52 3.57 14.24
C LEU A 301 0.97 3.09 15.60
N ARG A 302 1.65 3.42 16.70
CA ARG A 302 1.22 3.12 18.07
C ARG A 302 0.37 4.23 18.69
N GLU A 303 0.07 5.31 17.98
CA GLU A 303 -0.85 6.31 18.48
C GLU A 303 -2.26 5.73 18.63
N ALA A 304 -2.96 6.14 19.69
CA ALA A 304 -4.27 5.60 20.05
C ALA A 304 -5.31 5.61 18.91
N TRP A 305 -5.27 6.61 18.01
CA TRP A 305 -6.18 6.68 16.87
C TRP A 305 -5.90 5.59 15.81
N VAL A 306 -4.63 5.25 15.57
CA VAL A 306 -4.25 4.15 14.67
C VAL A 306 -4.60 2.81 15.31
N LEU A 307 -4.22 2.60 16.57
CA LEU A 307 -4.53 1.37 17.30
C LEU A 307 -6.04 1.09 17.34
N LYS A 308 -6.86 2.14 17.48
CA LYS A 308 -8.31 2.04 17.42
C LYS A 308 -8.83 1.61 16.04
N ALA A 309 -8.19 2.06 14.95
CA ALA A 309 -8.52 1.59 13.61
C ALA A 309 -8.12 0.13 13.39
N VAL A 310 -6.94 -0.27 13.87
CA VAL A 310 -6.46 -1.66 13.81
C VAL A 310 -7.38 -2.59 14.58
N GLU A 311 -7.68 -2.27 15.84
CA GLU A 311 -8.65 -2.99 16.67
C GLU A 311 -10.01 -3.12 15.97
N ARG A 312 -10.46 -2.03 15.33
CA ARG A 312 -11.72 -2.04 14.60
C ARG A 312 -11.69 -2.96 13.38
N LEU A 313 -10.63 -2.90 12.57
CA LEU A 313 -10.46 -3.74 11.40
C LEU A 313 -10.41 -5.23 11.79
N VAL A 314 -9.61 -5.56 12.81
CA VAL A 314 -9.51 -6.92 13.36
C VAL A 314 -10.87 -7.41 13.82
N THR A 315 -11.61 -6.61 14.59
CA THR A 315 -12.96 -6.98 15.05
C THR A 315 -13.92 -7.29 13.89
N ASP A 316 -13.92 -6.47 12.84
CA ASP A 316 -14.77 -6.73 11.66
C ASP A 316 -14.33 -7.99 10.90
N MET A 317 -13.02 -8.21 10.76
CA MET A 317 -12.47 -9.42 10.12
C MET A 317 -12.68 -10.69 10.94
N GLU A 318 -12.72 -10.63 12.27
CA GLU A 318 -13.08 -11.75 13.13
C GLU A 318 -14.55 -12.13 12.95
N LYS A 319 -15.42 -11.11 13.01
CA LYS A 319 -16.88 -11.25 13.05
C LYS A 319 -17.47 -11.86 11.78
N PHE A 320 -16.98 -11.46 10.61
CA PHE A 320 -17.60 -11.81 9.34
C PHE A 320 -16.79 -12.84 8.54
N PRO A 321 -17.45 -13.74 7.78
CA PRO A 321 -16.75 -14.69 6.91
C PRO A 321 -16.05 -13.96 5.75
N THR A 322 -14.97 -14.54 5.19
CA THR A 322 -14.15 -13.83 4.19
C THR A 322 -14.92 -13.51 2.90
N GLU A 323 -15.94 -14.29 2.60
CA GLU A 323 -16.77 -14.25 1.39
C GLU A 323 -17.68 -13.02 1.33
N VAL A 324 -17.97 -12.36 2.47
CA VAL A 324 -18.77 -11.13 2.46
C VAL A 324 -17.95 -9.89 2.13
N PHE A 325 -16.62 -9.99 2.19
CA PHE A 325 -15.73 -8.89 1.83
C PHE A 325 -15.60 -8.78 0.31
N SER A 326 -15.09 -7.65 -0.17
CA SER A 326 -14.57 -7.57 -1.54
C SER A 326 -13.23 -8.29 -1.63
N ASP A 327 -12.95 -8.96 -2.75
CA ASP A 327 -11.68 -9.65 -2.95
C ASP A 327 -10.47 -8.74 -2.71
N GLY A 328 -10.43 -7.57 -3.36
CA GLY A 328 -9.38 -6.57 -3.13
C GLY A 328 -9.36 -6.08 -1.68
N GLY A 329 -10.50 -5.65 -1.14
CA GLY A 329 -10.57 -5.13 0.24
C GLY A 329 -10.15 -6.12 1.33
N LEU A 330 -10.38 -7.43 1.16
CA LEU A 330 -9.85 -8.45 2.09
C LEU A 330 -8.32 -8.46 2.08
N TYR A 331 -7.73 -8.51 0.88
CA TYR A 331 -6.28 -8.62 0.75
C TYR A 331 -5.58 -7.31 1.13
N HIS A 332 -6.12 -6.14 0.78
CA HIS A 332 -5.60 -4.86 1.27
C HIS A 332 -5.67 -4.75 2.80
N ALA A 333 -6.73 -5.26 3.44
CA ALA A 333 -6.82 -5.32 4.89
C ALA A 333 -5.76 -6.25 5.51
N ALA A 334 -5.60 -7.46 4.97
CA ALA A 334 -4.57 -8.40 5.42
C ALA A 334 -3.15 -7.82 5.25
N HIS A 335 -2.91 -7.15 4.13
CA HIS A 335 -1.66 -6.50 3.81
C HIS A 335 -1.32 -5.36 4.79
N ALA A 336 -2.30 -4.50 5.07
CA ALA A 336 -2.17 -3.42 6.04
C ALA A 336 -1.82 -3.95 7.43
N LEU A 337 -2.50 -5.02 7.87
CA LEU A 337 -2.24 -5.65 9.15
C LEU A 337 -0.86 -6.32 9.21
N ARG A 338 -0.44 -7.01 8.14
CA ARG A 338 0.90 -7.61 8.06
C ARG A 338 1.99 -6.55 8.20
N ARG A 339 1.91 -5.46 7.42
CA ARG A 339 2.87 -4.35 7.50
C ARG A 339 2.85 -3.64 8.84
N PHE A 340 1.67 -3.46 9.42
CA PHE A 340 1.54 -2.93 10.77
C PHE A 340 2.31 -3.80 11.79
N ARG A 341 2.17 -5.13 11.70
CA ARG A 341 2.88 -6.07 12.59
C ARG A 341 4.39 -6.03 12.38
N GLU A 342 4.86 -6.00 11.14
CA GLU A 342 6.27 -5.86 10.78
C GLU A 342 6.88 -4.56 11.33
N ALA A 343 6.19 -3.43 11.16
CA ALA A 343 6.68 -2.13 11.60
C ALA A 343 6.64 -1.94 13.13
N THR A 344 5.70 -2.57 13.82
CA THR A 344 5.52 -2.43 15.28
C THR A 344 6.15 -3.54 16.11
N GLY A 345 6.79 -4.53 15.46
CA GLY A 345 7.62 -5.53 16.13
C GLY A 345 6.84 -6.49 17.02
N LYS A 346 6.32 -7.55 16.41
CA LYS A 346 6.42 -8.96 16.86
C LYS A 346 6.30 -9.84 15.64
#